data_AF-A0A9W6UI39-F1
#
_entry.id   AF-A0A9W6UI39-F1
#
_cell.length_a   1.000
_cell.length_b   1.000
_cell.length_c   1.000
_cell.angle_alpha   90.00
_cell.angle_beta   90.00
_cell.angle_gamma   90.00
#
_symmetry.space_group_name_H-M   'P 1'
#
loop_
_entity.id
_entity.type
_entity.pdbx_description
1 polymer ?
#
loop_
_entity_poly.entity_id
_entity_poly.type
_entity_poly.pdbx_seq_one_letter_code
_entity_poly.pdbx_strand_id
1 'polypeptide(L)'
;MNYPQGQPYPPHQGPQWSPGAPPPPPRKGRTGTVLLSIGLAIIVGLVVAIIVVLNNRGGGEPGPTPQPTPQPTEPAQERPEPSSPGESDNNDDDDAAAPEGDGEVPEAMAGTWSGTMTQYDPEGDEAGTWDLTVVLESGADDGTATLDIDGATCTWDLVVTTSGEDDLDMEYTTTDDGDGLCTASGFVHFIVDPNGLHTGVSTEWPTGISTSSGTLR
;
A
#
# COMPACT_ATOMS: atom_id res chain seq x y z
N MET A 1 -65.99 49.08 -2.17
CA MET A 1 -64.64 48.51 -2.34
C MET A 1 -64.79 47.01 -2.47
N ASN A 2 -64.47 46.48 -3.65
CA ASN A 2 -64.77 45.13 -4.09
C ASN A 2 -63.44 44.38 -4.18
N TYR A 3 -63.22 43.37 -3.34
CA TYR A 3 -62.02 42.52 -3.42
C TYR A 3 -62.33 41.30 -4.28
N PRO A 4 -61.49 40.97 -5.28
CA PRO A 4 -61.69 39.76 -6.07
C PRO A 4 -61.42 38.51 -5.24
N GLN A 5 -62.35 37.55 -5.35
CA GLN A 5 -62.27 36.21 -4.79
C GLN A 5 -61.12 35.45 -5.46
N GLY A 6 -60.14 35.01 -4.68
CA GLY A 6 -59.03 34.18 -5.13
C GLY A 6 -59.49 32.79 -5.56
N GLN A 7 -58.94 32.30 -6.67
CA GLN A 7 -59.23 30.97 -7.18
C GLN A 7 -58.52 29.87 -6.36
N PRO A 8 -59.12 28.68 -6.20
CA PRO A 8 -58.51 27.56 -5.51
C PRO A 8 -57.32 27.00 -6.31
N TYR A 9 -56.18 26.83 -5.64
CA TYR A 9 -54.99 26.18 -6.20
C TYR A 9 -55.23 24.67 -6.39
N PRO A 10 -54.78 24.07 -7.51
CA PRO A 10 -54.79 22.62 -7.69
C PRO A 10 -53.72 21.94 -6.82
N PRO A 11 -53.95 20.69 -6.38
CA PRO A 11 -52.98 19.95 -5.57
C PRO A 11 -51.72 19.62 -6.37
N HIS A 12 -50.57 19.92 -5.77
CA HIS A 12 -49.24 19.55 -6.27
C HIS A 12 -49.09 18.02 -6.27
N GLN A 13 -48.93 17.43 -7.46
CA GLN A 13 -48.45 16.06 -7.62
C GLN A 13 -46.92 16.08 -7.55
N GLY A 14 -46.35 15.36 -6.57
CA GLY A 14 -44.91 15.19 -6.43
C GLY A 14 -44.31 14.30 -7.53
N PRO A 15 -42.97 14.28 -7.67
CA PRO A 15 -42.28 13.50 -8.69
C PRO A 15 -42.49 11.99 -8.48
N GLN A 16 -43.12 11.38 -9.47
CA GLN A 16 -43.29 9.93 -9.60
C GLN A 16 -41.95 9.31 -10.06
N TRP A 17 -41.25 8.63 -9.15
CA TRP A 17 -40.09 7.83 -9.49
C TRP A 17 -40.56 6.57 -10.22
N SER A 18 -40.35 6.56 -11.54
CA SER A 18 -40.56 5.38 -12.37
C SER A 18 -39.35 4.45 -12.21
N PRO A 19 -39.50 3.18 -11.81
CA PRO A 19 -38.37 2.25 -11.71
C PRO A 19 -37.81 2.01 -13.11
N GLY A 20 -36.60 2.52 -13.35
CA GLY A 20 -35.85 2.37 -14.58
C GLY A 20 -35.58 0.89 -14.88
N ALA A 21 -35.74 0.51 -16.15
CA ALA A 21 -35.44 -0.82 -16.64
C ALA A 21 -33.96 -1.19 -16.41
N PRO A 22 -33.63 -2.47 -16.16
CA PRO A 22 -32.26 -2.91 -16.00
C PRO A 22 -31.44 -2.70 -17.29
N PRO A 23 -30.13 -2.42 -17.17
CA PRO A 23 -29.26 -2.23 -18.32
C PRO A 23 -29.13 -3.52 -19.15
N PRO A 24 -28.97 -3.41 -20.48
CA PRO A 24 -28.83 -4.57 -21.35
C PRO A 24 -27.51 -5.33 -21.06
N PRO A 25 -27.49 -6.67 -21.18
CA PRO A 25 -26.29 -7.45 -20.93
C PRO A 25 -25.18 -7.16 -21.95
N PRO A 26 -23.90 -7.26 -21.55
CA PRO A 26 -22.77 -6.99 -22.42
C PRO A 26 -22.72 -7.99 -23.59
N ARG A 27 -22.57 -7.46 -24.81
CA ARG A 27 -22.45 -8.26 -26.03
C ARG A 27 -21.08 -8.90 -26.08
N LYS A 28 -21.03 -10.22 -25.91
CA LYS A 28 -19.83 -11.05 -26.08
C LYS A 28 -19.40 -11.07 -27.55
N GLY A 29 -18.47 -10.19 -27.92
CA GLY A 29 -17.79 -10.21 -29.21
C GLY A 29 -16.80 -11.37 -29.26
N ARG A 30 -17.05 -12.35 -30.13
CA ARG A 30 -16.07 -13.37 -30.54
C ARG A 30 -15.06 -12.72 -31.50
N THR A 31 -13.93 -12.28 -30.99
CA THR A 31 -12.76 -11.98 -31.82
C THR A 31 -11.55 -12.62 -31.16
N GLY A 32 -11.33 -13.88 -31.49
CA GLY A 32 -10.22 -14.68 -31.01
C GLY A 32 -9.30 -15.11 -32.15
N THR A 33 -8.01 -15.14 -31.80
CA THR A 33 -7.07 -16.19 -32.16
C THR A 33 -6.29 -16.05 -33.48
N VAL A 34 -5.38 -15.09 -33.57
CA VAL A 34 -4.10 -15.26 -34.29
C VAL A 34 -3.04 -14.36 -33.64
N LEU A 35 -2.31 -14.80 -32.60
CA LEU A 35 -1.01 -14.23 -32.15
C LEU A 35 -0.40 -15.02 -30.96
N LEU A 36 -0.61 -16.33 -30.87
CA LEU A 36 -0.22 -17.14 -29.70
C LEU A 36 0.86 -18.19 -30.01
N SER A 37 1.76 -17.90 -30.96
CA SER A 37 2.81 -18.84 -31.38
C SER A 37 4.25 -18.33 -31.21
N ILE A 38 4.47 -17.04 -30.93
CA ILE A 38 5.83 -16.49 -30.75
C ILE A 38 6.21 -16.39 -29.25
N GLY A 39 5.26 -16.07 -28.36
CA GLY A 39 5.54 -15.90 -26.92
C GLY A 39 5.97 -17.19 -26.20
N LEU A 40 5.40 -18.35 -26.59
CA LEU A 40 5.69 -19.63 -25.93
C LEU A 40 7.16 -20.07 -26.14
N ALA A 41 7.77 -19.74 -27.29
CA ALA A 41 9.16 -20.12 -27.58
C ALA A 41 10.17 -19.33 -26.73
N ILE A 42 9.85 -18.06 -26.41
CA ILE A 42 10.72 -17.21 -25.59
C ILE A 42 10.71 -17.69 -24.13
N ILE A 43 9.54 -18.01 -23.58
CA ILE A 43 9.40 -18.51 -22.20
C ILE A 43 10.16 -19.83 -22.02
N VAL A 44 10.01 -20.79 -22.94
CA VAL A 44 10.74 -22.06 -22.87
C VAL A 44 12.26 -21.85 -23.00
N GLY A 45 12.70 -20.92 -23.85
CA GLY A 45 14.12 -20.57 -23.97
C GLY A 45 14.71 -20.00 -22.67
N LEU A 46 13.94 -19.15 -21.97
CA LEU A 46 14.35 -18.51 -20.72
C LEU A 46 14.48 -19.53 -19.56
N VAL A 47 13.52 -20.45 -19.46
CA VAL A 47 13.56 -21.53 -18.44
C VAL A 47 14.77 -22.44 -18.65
N VAL A 48 15.09 -22.81 -19.90
CA VAL A 48 16.27 -23.64 -20.19
C VAL A 48 17.56 -22.90 -19.86
N ALA A 49 17.65 -21.59 -20.14
CA ALA A 49 18.82 -20.79 -19.79
C ALA A 49 19.05 -20.73 -18.27
N ILE A 50 17.99 -20.56 -17.47
CA ILE A 50 18.06 -20.54 -15.99
C ILE A 50 18.58 -21.88 -15.45
N ILE A 51 18.05 -23.01 -15.95
CA ILE A 51 18.48 -24.34 -15.50
C ILE A 51 19.96 -24.59 -15.85
N VAL A 52 20.45 -24.15 -17.00
CA VAL A 52 21.86 -24.26 -17.37
C VAL A 52 22.76 -23.42 -16.47
N VAL A 53 22.35 -22.19 -16.12
CA VAL A 53 23.11 -21.32 -15.20
C VAL A 53 23.15 -21.91 -13.79
N LEU A 54 22.03 -22.47 -13.31
CA LEU A 54 21.96 -23.10 -11.98
C LEU A 54 22.78 -24.40 -11.92
N ASN A 55 22.73 -25.24 -12.95
CA ASN A 55 23.54 -26.46 -12.99
C ASN A 55 25.05 -26.21 -13.23
N ASN A 56 25.42 -25.11 -13.89
CA ASN A 56 26.84 -24.73 -14.04
C ASN A 56 27.42 -23.98 -12.83
N ARG A 57 26.60 -23.44 -11.93
CA ARG A 57 27.05 -22.92 -10.63
C ARG A 57 27.16 -24.06 -9.62
N GLY A 58 28.05 -25.00 -9.93
CA GLY A 58 28.44 -26.07 -9.01
C GLY A 58 29.17 -25.54 -7.77
N GLY A 59 28.76 -26.06 -6.61
CA GLY A 59 29.62 -26.45 -5.49
C GLY A 59 30.47 -25.37 -4.83
N GLY A 60 29.89 -24.61 -3.90
CA GLY A 60 30.64 -23.98 -2.82
C GLY A 60 30.48 -24.81 -1.54
N GLU A 61 31.53 -25.51 -1.12
CA GLU A 61 31.59 -26.19 0.17
C GLU A 61 31.41 -25.18 1.33
N PRO A 62 30.70 -25.53 2.42
CA PRO A 62 30.64 -24.69 3.62
C PRO A 62 32.02 -24.66 4.29
N GLY A 63 32.70 -23.51 4.18
CA GLY A 63 33.94 -23.24 4.89
C GLY A 63 33.74 -23.23 6.42
N PRO A 64 34.77 -23.60 7.20
CA PRO A 64 34.68 -23.64 8.66
C PRO A 64 34.41 -22.24 9.24
N THR A 65 33.42 -22.17 10.12
CA THR A 65 33.03 -20.97 10.85
C THR A 65 34.20 -20.45 11.69
N PRO A 66 34.63 -19.19 11.53
CA PRO A 66 35.65 -18.62 12.42
C PRO A 66 35.08 -18.48 13.84
N GLN A 67 35.83 -19.02 14.79
CA GLN A 67 35.54 -18.95 16.22
C GLN A 67 35.72 -17.49 16.71
N PRO A 68 34.76 -16.92 17.48
CA PRO A 68 34.83 -15.53 17.93
C PRO A 68 35.98 -15.33 18.92
N THR A 69 36.93 -14.47 18.55
CA THR A 69 37.98 -13.97 19.44
C THR A 69 37.36 -13.03 20.48
N PRO A 70 37.63 -13.18 21.79
CA PRO A 70 37.16 -12.25 22.80
C PRO A 70 37.83 -10.88 22.59
N GLN A 71 36.99 -9.85 22.36
CA GLN A 71 37.43 -8.47 22.22
C GLN A 71 37.82 -7.90 23.59
N PRO A 72 39.01 -7.28 23.74
CA PRO A 72 39.38 -6.57 24.97
C PRO A 72 38.45 -5.38 25.22
N THR A 73 37.96 -5.25 26.46
CA THR A 73 37.21 -4.09 26.94
C THR A 73 38.10 -2.85 26.90
N GLU A 74 37.80 -1.93 25.99
CA GLU A 74 38.46 -0.62 25.89
C GLU A 74 37.85 0.34 26.95
N PRO A 75 38.67 1.04 27.75
CA PRO A 75 38.19 1.97 28.76
C PRO A 75 37.56 3.22 28.12
N ALA A 76 36.43 3.65 28.71
CA ALA A 76 35.65 4.82 28.31
C ALA A 76 36.53 6.08 28.12
N GLN A 77 36.61 6.56 26.88
CA GLN A 77 37.13 7.89 26.56
C GLN A 77 36.07 8.95 26.83
N GLU A 78 36.43 9.94 27.64
CA GLU A 78 35.66 11.15 27.88
C GLU A 78 35.42 11.90 26.56
N ARG A 79 34.14 12.09 26.23
CA ARG A 79 33.67 12.83 25.06
C ARG A 79 33.89 14.33 25.29
N PRO A 80 34.71 15.04 24.50
CA PRO A 80 34.79 16.49 24.58
C PRO A 80 33.50 17.12 24.02
N GLU A 81 32.99 18.14 24.72
CA GLU A 81 31.89 19.00 24.27
C GLU A 81 32.30 19.76 22.99
N PRO A 82 31.53 19.67 21.90
CA PRO A 82 31.74 20.53 20.74
C PRO A 82 31.03 21.87 20.93
N SER A 83 31.82 22.94 20.91
CA SER A 83 31.37 24.33 20.84
C SER A 83 30.66 24.64 19.51
N SER A 84 29.48 25.28 19.57
CA SER A 84 28.93 26.16 18.52
C SER A 84 29.96 27.24 18.11
N PRO A 85 29.92 27.88 16.92
CA PRO A 85 28.73 28.21 16.11
C PRO A 85 28.92 28.16 14.57
N GLY A 86 27.82 28.28 13.83
CA GLY A 86 27.86 28.48 12.37
C GLY A 86 26.50 28.75 11.77
N GLU A 87 26.14 30.03 11.68
CA GLU A 87 25.14 30.57 10.74
C GLU A 87 25.47 30.09 9.33
N SER A 88 24.52 29.45 8.66
CA SER A 88 24.59 29.15 7.23
C SER A 88 23.20 29.28 6.64
N ASP A 89 23.05 30.42 5.97
CA ASP A 89 22.39 30.66 4.69
C ASP A 89 21.10 29.89 4.37
N ASN A 90 20.05 30.72 4.23
CA ASN A 90 18.75 30.43 3.62
C ASN A 90 18.90 29.55 2.37
N ASN A 91 18.56 28.28 2.50
CA ASN A 91 18.11 27.50 1.36
C ASN A 91 16.62 27.76 1.21
N ASP A 92 16.22 28.16 0.01
CA ASP A 92 14.83 28.17 -0.43
C ASP A 92 14.31 26.72 -0.31
N ASP A 93 13.65 26.44 0.81
CA ASP A 93 12.88 25.23 1.02
C ASP A 93 11.74 25.24 0.00
N ASP A 94 11.89 24.43 -1.05
CA ASP A 94 10.76 23.83 -1.75
C ASP A 94 10.05 22.94 -0.73
N ASP A 95 9.27 23.58 0.16
CA ASP A 95 8.31 22.97 1.07
C ASP A 95 7.31 22.21 0.20
N ALA A 96 7.63 20.95 -0.09
CA ALA A 96 6.66 19.95 -0.48
C ALA A 96 5.70 19.84 0.70
N ALA A 97 4.62 20.63 0.64
CA ALA A 97 3.57 20.62 1.64
C ALA A 97 3.17 19.17 1.91
N ALA A 98 3.44 18.71 3.14
CA ALA A 98 2.96 17.41 3.58
C ALA A 98 1.44 17.36 3.34
N PRO A 99 0.89 16.24 2.87
CA PRO A 99 -0.54 16.11 2.66
C PRO A 99 -1.26 16.38 3.98
N GLU A 100 -2.01 17.49 4.05
CA GLU A 100 -2.89 17.78 5.19
C GLU A 100 -4.12 16.88 5.06
N GLY A 101 -4.04 15.68 5.63
CA GLY A 101 -5.17 14.79 5.81
C GLY A 101 -6.21 15.39 6.74
N ASP A 102 -7.47 15.48 6.30
CA ASP A 102 -8.58 16.03 7.09
C ASP A 102 -9.45 14.95 7.76
N GLY A 103 -8.94 13.71 7.84
CA GLY A 103 -9.64 12.57 8.43
C GLY A 103 -9.00 12.05 9.71
N GLU A 104 -9.81 11.37 10.53
CA GLU A 104 -9.38 10.71 11.77
C GLU A 104 -9.66 9.20 11.66
N VAL A 105 -8.84 8.37 12.30
CA VAL A 105 -9.02 6.92 12.38
C VAL A 105 -10.32 6.60 13.17
N PRO A 106 -11.27 5.85 12.57
CA PRO A 106 -12.48 5.41 13.26
C PRO A 106 -12.19 4.46 14.42
N GLU A 107 -12.98 4.54 15.50
CA GLU A 107 -12.84 3.64 16.67
C GLU A 107 -12.92 2.16 16.28
N ALA A 108 -13.72 1.82 15.27
CA ALA A 108 -13.86 0.45 14.77
C ALA A 108 -12.58 -0.11 14.12
N MET A 109 -11.70 0.75 13.61
CA MET A 109 -10.43 0.36 12.97
C MET A 109 -9.23 0.49 13.89
N ALA A 110 -9.38 1.17 15.03
CA ALA A 110 -8.30 1.33 16.00
C ALA A 110 -7.86 -0.03 16.57
N GLY A 111 -6.55 -0.23 16.68
CA GLY A 111 -5.97 -1.46 17.19
C GLY A 111 -4.65 -1.83 16.52
N THR A 112 -4.18 -3.03 16.83
CA THR A 112 -3.06 -3.67 16.14
C THR A 112 -3.61 -4.83 15.34
N TRP A 113 -3.39 -4.80 14.03
CA TRP A 113 -3.91 -5.78 13.08
C TRP A 113 -2.76 -6.45 12.36
N SER A 114 -2.76 -7.77 12.26
CA SER A 114 -1.72 -8.50 11.53
C SER A 114 -2.29 -9.53 10.56
N GLY A 115 -1.64 -9.74 9.43
CA GLY A 115 -2.05 -10.75 8.45
C GLY A 115 -1.13 -10.82 7.25
N THR A 116 -1.38 -11.82 6.40
CA THR A 116 -0.63 -12.03 5.16
C THR A 116 -1.31 -11.32 4.00
N MET A 117 -0.51 -10.61 3.21
CA MET A 117 -0.90 -9.91 1.99
C MET A 117 -0.44 -10.70 0.77
N THR A 118 -1.23 -10.68 -0.30
CA THR A 118 -0.85 -11.22 -1.61
C THR A 118 -0.64 -10.05 -2.57
N GLN A 119 0.52 -9.97 -3.20
CA GLN A 119 0.90 -8.96 -4.17
C GLN A 119 0.64 -9.42 -5.60
N TYR A 120 0.18 -8.50 -6.43
CA TYR A 120 -0.10 -8.67 -7.84
C TYR A 120 0.70 -7.65 -8.65
N ASP A 121 1.26 -8.09 -9.78
CA ASP A 121 1.92 -7.21 -10.72
C ASP A 121 0.91 -6.35 -11.51
N PRO A 122 1.36 -5.38 -12.34
CA PRO A 122 0.45 -4.57 -13.14
C PRO A 122 -0.38 -5.33 -14.18
N GLU A 123 0.04 -6.54 -14.56
CA GLU A 123 -0.75 -7.44 -15.40
C GLU A 123 -1.85 -8.19 -14.62
N GLY A 124 -1.78 -8.16 -13.28
CA GLY A 124 -2.69 -8.82 -12.35
C GLY A 124 -2.29 -10.25 -12.01
N ASP A 125 -1.08 -10.67 -12.36
CA ASP A 125 -0.51 -11.96 -11.99
C ASP A 125 0.08 -11.89 -10.57
N GLU A 126 -0.01 -12.98 -9.82
CA GLU A 126 0.52 -13.05 -8.45
C GLU A 126 2.05 -12.97 -8.46
N ALA A 127 2.58 -11.97 -7.76
CA ALA A 127 4.01 -11.70 -7.67
C ALA A 127 4.65 -12.29 -6.40
N GLY A 128 3.89 -12.36 -5.29
CA GLY A 128 4.39 -12.90 -4.03
C GLY A 128 3.45 -12.65 -2.84
N THR A 129 3.91 -13.05 -1.67
CA THR A 129 3.20 -12.86 -0.39
C THR A 129 4.13 -12.27 0.66
N TRP A 130 3.58 -11.49 1.58
CA TRP A 130 4.33 -10.85 2.65
C TRP A 130 3.42 -10.59 3.85
N ASP A 131 3.98 -10.46 5.05
CA ASP A 131 3.19 -10.21 6.26
C ASP A 131 3.15 -8.71 6.56
N LEU A 132 1.98 -8.24 7.00
CA LEU A 132 1.70 -6.85 7.36
C LEU A 132 1.22 -6.79 8.80
N THR A 133 1.76 -5.85 9.58
CA THR A 133 1.22 -5.44 10.87
C THR A 133 0.95 -3.95 10.82
N VAL A 134 -0.27 -3.55 11.19
CA VAL A 134 -0.71 -2.15 11.22
C VAL A 134 -1.10 -1.78 12.65
N VAL A 135 -0.70 -0.59 13.08
CA VAL A 135 -1.09 0.00 14.36
C VAL A 135 -1.81 1.32 14.08
N LEU A 136 -3.09 1.37 14.47
CA LEU A 136 -3.96 2.54 14.31
C LEU A 136 -4.49 2.96 15.69
N GLU A 137 -4.47 4.26 15.99
CA GLU A 137 -5.04 4.81 17.21
C GLU A 137 -6.34 5.55 16.91
N SER A 138 -7.40 5.31 17.69
CA SER A 138 -8.70 5.96 17.48
C SER A 138 -8.58 7.48 17.59
N GLY A 139 -9.11 8.19 16.60
CA GLY A 139 -9.09 9.65 16.57
C GLY A 139 -7.75 10.27 16.15
N ALA A 140 -6.74 9.47 15.84
CA ALA A 140 -5.49 9.96 15.25
C ALA A 140 -5.65 10.22 13.75
N ASP A 141 -4.87 11.14 13.20
CA ASP A 141 -4.73 11.40 11.78
C ASP A 141 -3.58 10.59 11.13
N ASP A 142 -2.88 9.78 11.94
CA ASP A 142 -1.74 8.96 11.53
C ASP A 142 -1.81 7.51 12.05
N GLY A 143 -0.89 6.70 11.54
CA GLY A 143 -0.67 5.32 11.99
C GLY A 143 0.70 4.81 11.56
N THR A 144 1.01 3.57 11.94
CA THR A 144 2.26 2.92 11.52
C THR A 144 2.00 1.53 10.97
N ALA A 145 2.83 1.09 10.03
CA ALA A 145 2.81 -0.27 9.54
C ALA A 145 4.22 -0.86 9.48
N THR A 146 4.31 -2.17 9.71
CA THR A 146 5.54 -2.95 9.58
C THR A 146 5.27 -4.12 8.65
N LEU A 147 6.16 -4.33 7.71
CA LEU A 147 6.08 -5.37 6.71
C LEU A 147 7.24 -6.33 6.89
N ASP A 148 6.98 -7.62 6.69
CA ASP A 148 8.01 -8.66 6.59
C ASP A 148 7.96 -9.32 5.21
N ILE A 149 9.05 -9.17 4.46
CA ILE A 149 9.24 -9.75 3.13
C ILE A 149 10.49 -10.62 3.21
N ASP A 150 10.29 -11.94 3.24
CA ASP A 150 11.39 -12.93 3.31
C ASP A 150 12.41 -12.66 4.44
N GLY A 151 11.95 -12.14 5.58
CA GLY A 151 12.78 -11.81 6.74
C GLY A 151 13.48 -10.45 6.67
N ALA A 152 13.24 -9.66 5.62
CA ALA A 152 13.53 -8.23 5.61
C ALA A 152 12.33 -7.45 6.15
N THR A 153 12.58 -6.44 6.97
CA THR A 153 11.54 -5.64 7.58
C THR A 153 11.51 -4.24 6.99
N CYS A 154 10.32 -3.74 6.66
CA CYS A 154 10.11 -2.35 6.28
C CYS A 154 9.14 -1.67 7.24
N THR A 155 9.35 -0.37 7.45
CA THR A 155 8.47 0.45 8.31
C THR A 155 7.85 1.57 7.49
N TRP A 156 6.55 1.75 7.65
CA TRP A 156 5.75 2.79 7.01
C TRP A 156 5.12 3.70 8.04
N ASP A 157 5.19 5.01 7.78
CA ASP A 157 4.33 6.00 8.40
C ASP A 157 3.08 6.14 7.53
N LEU A 158 1.90 6.14 8.15
CA LEU A 158 0.61 6.25 7.49
C LEU A 158 -0.04 7.59 7.83
N VAL A 159 -0.64 8.26 6.85
CA VAL A 159 -1.40 9.50 7.04
C VAL A 159 -2.80 9.32 6.47
N VAL A 160 -3.83 9.63 7.25
CA VAL A 160 -5.22 9.53 6.81
C VAL A 160 -5.49 10.53 5.69
N THR A 161 -6.04 10.08 4.56
CA THR A 161 -6.46 10.97 3.46
C THR A 161 -7.97 11.05 3.32
N THR A 162 -8.70 10.00 3.72
CA THR A 162 -10.17 10.00 3.76
C THR A 162 -10.63 9.02 4.84
N SER A 163 -11.64 9.41 5.63
CA SER A 163 -12.21 8.57 6.68
C SER A 163 -13.72 8.43 6.54
N GLY A 164 -14.21 7.19 6.63
CA GLY A 164 -15.61 6.80 6.70
C GLY A 164 -15.92 5.99 7.96
N GLU A 165 -17.17 5.57 8.14
CA GLU A 165 -17.55 4.75 9.30
C GLU A 165 -16.93 3.34 9.24
N ASP A 166 -16.89 2.76 8.02
CA ASP A 166 -16.43 1.38 7.78
C ASP A 166 -15.24 1.31 6.80
N ASP A 167 -14.80 2.44 6.24
CA ASP A 167 -13.70 2.57 5.28
C ASP A 167 -12.69 3.66 5.70
N LEU A 168 -11.42 3.46 5.38
CA LEU A 168 -10.33 4.41 5.70
C LEU A 168 -9.28 4.34 4.59
N ASP A 169 -9.00 5.48 3.97
CA ASP A 169 -7.91 5.66 3.01
C ASP A 169 -6.74 6.37 3.68
N MET A 170 -5.53 5.86 3.45
CA MET A 170 -4.29 6.42 3.95
C MET A 170 -3.23 6.45 2.84
N GLU A 171 -2.35 7.43 2.90
CA GLU A 171 -1.08 7.39 2.18
C GLU A 171 0.00 6.82 3.11
N TYR A 172 0.96 6.09 2.54
CA TYR A 172 2.12 5.63 3.30
C TYR A 172 3.42 6.19 2.75
N THR A 173 4.37 6.44 3.64
CA THR A 173 5.77 6.74 3.32
C THR A 173 6.69 5.77 4.07
N THR A 174 7.64 5.18 3.36
CA THR A 174 8.60 4.24 3.92
C THR A 174 9.68 4.99 4.71
N THR A 175 9.78 4.71 6.01
CA THR A 175 10.78 5.25 6.93
C THR A 175 11.99 4.33 7.12
N ASP A 176 11.79 3.03 6.92
CA ASP A 176 12.85 2.02 6.84
C ASP A 176 12.56 1.11 5.63
N ASP A 177 13.47 1.10 4.66
CA ASP A 177 13.27 0.46 3.36
C ASP A 177 13.74 -1.01 3.30
N GLY A 178 14.19 -1.57 4.42
CA GLY A 178 14.59 -2.97 4.51
C GLY A 178 15.69 -3.33 3.51
N ASP A 179 16.76 -2.53 3.48
CA ASP A 179 17.87 -2.63 2.51
C ASP A 179 17.45 -2.33 1.05
N GLY A 180 16.50 -1.41 0.87
CA GLY A 180 16.02 -0.97 -0.44
C GLY A 180 15.07 -1.93 -1.14
N LEU A 181 14.44 -2.85 -0.39
CA LEU A 181 13.44 -3.78 -0.92
C LEU A 181 12.05 -3.16 -1.00
N CYS A 182 11.78 -2.12 -0.22
CA CYS A 182 10.47 -1.49 -0.17
C CYS A 182 10.30 -0.29 -1.08
N THR A 183 9.11 -0.18 -1.66
CA THR A 183 8.67 1.01 -2.40
C THR A 183 8.63 2.22 -1.47
N ALA A 184 9.03 3.39 -1.95
CA ALA A 184 9.15 4.59 -1.12
C ALA A 184 7.79 5.10 -0.57
N SER A 185 6.72 4.99 -1.35
CA SER A 185 5.39 5.46 -0.97
C SER A 185 4.27 4.79 -1.79
N GLY A 186 3.03 4.96 -1.34
CA GLY A 186 1.83 4.49 -2.02
C GLY A 186 0.56 4.76 -1.20
N PHE A 187 -0.50 4.03 -1.52
CA PHE A 187 -1.80 4.18 -0.86
C PHE A 187 -2.24 2.88 -0.20
N VAL A 188 -2.92 3.01 0.93
CA VAL A 188 -3.55 1.92 1.67
C VAL A 188 -5.04 2.21 1.84
N HIS A 189 -5.87 1.22 1.56
CA HIS A 189 -7.31 1.26 1.77
C HIS A 189 -7.70 0.18 2.77
N PHE A 190 -8.46 0.56 3.79
CA PHE A 190 -8.97 -0.34 4.81
C PHE A 190 -10.50 -0.39 4.76
N ILE A 191 -11.05 -1.58 4.95
CA ILE A 191 -12.48 -1.81 5.21
C ILE A 191 -12.60 -2.71 6.43
N VAL A 192 -13.32 -2.28 7.47
CA VAL A 192 -13.55 -3.10 8.66
C VAL A 192 -14.88 -3.83 8.59
N ASP A 193 -14.87 -5.12 8.96
CA ASP A 193 -16.08 -5.89 9.16
C ASP A 193 -15.91 -6.87 10.35
N PRO A 194 -16.97 -7.61 10.76
CA PRO A 194 -16.87 -8.55 11.88
C PRO A 194 -15.81 -9.66 11.74
N ASN A 195 -15.27 -9.87 10.54
CA ASN A 195 -14.23 -10.83 10.23
C ASN A 195 -12.82 -10.22 10.19
N GLY A 196 -12.64 -8.92 10.39
CA GLY A 196 -11.33 -8.28 10.48
C GLY A 196 -11.19 -7.05 9.60
N LEU A 197 -9.95 -6.63 9.40
CA LEU A 197 -9.60 -5.47 8.60
C LEU A 197 -9.16 -5.94 7.20
N HIS A 198 -9.99 -5.71 6.19
CA HIS A 198 -9.59 -5.96 4.81
C HIS A 198 -8.70 -4.81 4.35
N THR A 199 -7.53 -5.16 3.84
CA THR A 199 -6.51 -4.19 3.45
C THR A 199 -6.21 -4.33 1.97
N GLY A 200 -6.21 -3.22 1.27
CA GLY A 200 -5.66 -3.06 -0.07
C GLY A 200 -4.48 -2.11 -0.04
N VAL A 201 -3.40 -2.43 -0.75
CA VAL A 201 -2.24 -1.54 -0.94
C VAL A 201 -2.04 -1.33 -2.43
N SER A 202 -1.71 -0.12 -2.84
CA SER A 202 -1.32 0.18 -4.23
C SER A 202 -0.02 0.99 -4.25
N THR A 203 0.90 0.56 -5.12
CA THR A 203 2.26 1.11 -5.19
C THR A 203 2.66 1.33 -6.65
N GLU A 204 3.35 2.43 -6.94
CA GLU A 204 3.86 2.67 -8.30
C GLU A 204 5.11 1.84 -8.60
N TRP A 205 5.06 1.09 -9.70
CA TRP A 205 6.18 0.35 -10.26
C TRP A 205 6.58 0.96 -11.62
N PRO A 206 7.81 0.71 -12.10
CA PRO A 206 8.24 1.21 -13.42
C PRO A 206 7.34 0.75 -14.58
N THR A 207 6.62 -0.37 -14.42
CA THR A 207 5.77 -0.98 -15.44
C THR A 207 4.28 -0.69 -15.27
N GLY A 208 3.86 -0.09 -14.15
CA GLY A 208 2.46 0.19 -13.85
C GLY A 208 2.18 0.22 -12.35
N ILE A 209 0.94 0.00 -11.95
CA ILE A 209 0.55 -0.06 -10.53
C ILE A 209 0.54 -1.51 -10.08
N SER A 210 1.33 -1.84 -9.07
CA SER A 210 1.20 -3.09 -8.34
C SER A 210 0.17 -2.92 -7.23
N THR A 211 -0.62 -3.96 -6.98
CA THR A 211 -1.61 -3.97 -5.90
C THR A 211 -1.33 -5.12 -4.95
N SER A 212 -1.73 -5.00 -3.70
CA SER A 212 -1.72 -6.11 -2.75
C SER A 212 -3.01 -6.13 -1.96
N SER A 213 -3.47 -7.31 -1.56
CA SER A 213 -4.65 -7.43 -0.70
C SER A 213 -4.54 -8.55 0.32
N GLY A 214 -5.24 -8.40 1.44
CA GLY A 214 -5.28 -9.37 2.52
C GLY A 214 -6.32 -9.02 3.57
N THR A 215 -6.49 -9.90 4.56
CA THR A 215 -7.34 -9.64 5.74
C THR A 215 -6.48 -9.75 7.00
N LEU A 216 -6.45 -8.68 7.79
CA LEU A 216 -5.70 -8.58 9.03
C LEU A 216 -6.61 -8.88 10.24
N ARG A 217 -6.03 -9.40 11.32
CA ARG A 217 -6.72 -9.91 12.52
C ARG A 217 -6.08 -9.45 13.81
#